data_AF-A0A2E8CVR5-F1
#
_entry.id   AF-A0A2E8CVR5-F1
#
_cell.length_a   1.000
_cell.length_b   1.000
_cell.length_c   1.000
_cell.angle_alpha   90.00
_cell.angle_beta   90.00
_cell.angle_gamma   90.00
#
_symmetry.space_group_name_H-M   'P 1'
#
loop_
_entity.id
_entity.type
_entity.pdbx_description
1 polymer ?
#
loop_
_entity_poly.entity_id
_entity_poly.type
_entity_poly.pdbx_seq_one_letter_code
_entity_poly.pdbx_strand_id
1 'polypeptide(L)'
;MEYDPAAASTLPKPEMPDLSAWLATLTRFAEHIRGLVADGIESGTFDEDNAEEFEALLSAAAPAEAAAIETVSAGLPYDLPSSLRVFFLDASSEIRFHYAYDLGDDAPDGVPSWLSGGELPDPLFSADKLAEYLADAQHYAANSGIADFPEDQAIWNRSFPFFRYNNSDFLAFDPASNADDPCVIHLNHEGDPSLIARNLAAFLIEWPRICFVGPGDYYD
;
A
#
# COMPACT_ATOMS: atom_id res chain seq x y z
N MET A 1 13.91 12.21 -9.06
CA MET A 1 13.74 11.91 -10.50
C MET A 1 12.29 12.25 -10.77
N GLU A 2 12.03 13.20 -11.65
CA GLU A 2 10.66 13.65 -11.94
C GLU A 2 9.84 12.47 -12.47
N TYR A 3 8.65 12.27 -11.91
CA TYR A 3 7.76 11.19 -12.31
C TYR A 3 7.19 11.45 -13.70
N ASP A 4 7.41 10.52 -14.64
CA ASP A 4 6.88 10.57 -15.99
C ASP A 4 5.95 9.37 -16.27
N PRO A 5 4.62 9.58 -16.38
CA PRO A 5 3.68 8.51 -16.68
C PRO A 5 3.91 7.87 -18.05
N ALA A 6 4.43 8.61 -19.03
CA ALA A 6 4.72 8.09 -20.35
C ALA A 6 5.88 7.09 -20.30
N ALA A 7 6.94 7.40 -19.54
CA ALA A 7 8.04 6.47 -19.33
C ALA A 7 7.56 5.17 -18.66
N ALA A 8 6.70 5.26 -17.63
CA ALA A 8 6.15 4.11 -16.92
C ALA A 8 5.33 3.18 -17.85
N SER A 9 4.64 3.74 -18.84
CA SER A 9 3.82 2.98 -19.79
C SER A 9 4.61 2.03 -20.70
N THR A 10 5.91 2.29 -20.91
CA THR A 10 6.76 1.55 -21.85
C THR A 10 7.43 0.32 -21.26
N LEU A 11 7.37 0.14 -19.93
CA LEU A 11 8.02 -0.95 -19.24
C LEU A 11 7.22 -2.25 -19.36
N PRO A 12 7.88 -3.42 -19.50
CA PRO A 12 7.20 -4.71 -19.54
C PRO A 12 6.49 -4.99 -18.21
N LYS A 13 5.18 -5.22 -18.26
CA LYS A 13 4.34 -5.48 -17.09
C LYS A 13 4.23 -6.98 -16.81
N PRO A 14 4.45 -7.43 -15.56
CA PRO A 14 4.23 -8.81 -15.19
C PRO A 14 2.72 -9.08 -15.08
N GLU A 15 2.36 -10.35 -15.22
CA GLU A 15 1.02 -10.83 -14.87
C GLU A 15 0.85 -10.89 -13.35
N MET A 16 -0.41 -10.88 -12.90
CA MET A 16 -0.75 -11.04 -11.49
C MET A 16 -0.09 -12.31 -10.92
N PRO A 17 0.56 -12.24 -9.75
CA PRO A 17 1.12 -13.42 -9.11
C PRO A 17 0.01 -14.37 -8.66
N ASP A 18 0.39 -15.59 -8.25
CA ASP A 18 -0.51 -16.45 -7.49
C ASP A 18 -0.89 -15.75 -6.18
N LEU A 19 -2.12 -15.25 -6.13
CA LEU A 19 -2.66 -14.45 -5.03
C LEU A 19 -2.77 -15.26 -3.73
N SER A 20 -3.02 -16.56 -3.83
CA SER A 20 -3.03 -17.45 -2.66
C SER A 20 -1.61 -17.62 -2.10
N ALA A 21 -0.62 -17.82 -2.98
CA ALA A 21 0.79 -17.91 -2.56
C ALA A 21 1.31 -16.57 -2.01
N TRP A 22 0.87 -15.44 -2.56
CA TRP A 22 1.19 -14.11 -2.07
C TRP A 22 0.61 -13.88 -0.67
N LEU A 23 -0.67 -14.18 -0.45
CA LEU A 23 -1.31 -14.06 0.87
C LEU A 23 -0.66 -14.99 1.91
N ALA A 24 -0.26 -16.20 1.50
CA ALA A 24 0.51 -17.10 2.37
C ALA A 24 1.90 -16.54 2.73
N THR A 25 2.50 -15.73 1.86
CA THR A 25 3.77 -15.05 2.14
C THR A 25 3.59 -13.93 3.16
N LEU A 26 2.55 -13.11 2.98
CA LEU A 26 2.17 -12.08 3.95
C LEU A 26 1.84 -12.69 5.32
N THR A 27 1.16 -13.83 5.35
CA THR A 27 0.84 -14.59 6.58
C THR A 27 2.10 -15.04 7.31
N ARG A 28 3.04 -15.67 6.59
CA ARG A 28 4.32 -16.10 7.18
C ARG A 28 5.12 -14.93 7.73
N PHE A 29 5.08 -13.78 7.06
CA PHE A 29 5.75 -12.57 7.54
C PHE A 29 5.11 -12.07 8.85
N ALA A 30 3.78 -11.97 8.92
CA ALA A 30 3.09 -11.60 10.15
C ALA A 30 3.39 -12.57 11.31
N GLU A 31 3.42 -13.88 11.04
CA GLU A 31 3.80 -14.91 12.03
C GLU A 31 5.26 -14.77 12.49
N HIS A 32 6.16 -14.44 11.57
CA HIS A 32 7.57 -14.21 11.90
C HIS A 32 7.74 -13.02 12.84
N ILE A 33 7.07 -11.89 12.57
CA ILE A 33 7.10 -10.72 13.44
C ILE A 33 6.55 -11.08 14.83
N ARG A 34 5.43 -11.80 14.92
CA ARG A 34 4.90 -12.27 16.22
C ARG A 34 5.90 -13.13 16.99
N GLY A 35 6.67 -13.98 16.28
CA GLY A 35 7.72 -14.79 16.88
C GLY A 35 8.85 -13.94 17.46
N LEU A 36 9.34 -12.95 16.70
CA LEU A 36 10.39 -12.03 17.16
C LEU A 36 9.96 -11.24 18.40
N VAL A 37 8.72 -10.74 18.42
CA VAL A 37 8.17 -10.02 19.58
C VAL A 37 8.07 -10.93 20.80
N ALA A 38 7.56 -12.15 20.63
CA ALA A 38 7.47 -13.11 21.73
C ALA A 38 8.85 -13.47 22.30
N ASP A 39 9.84 -13.73 21.45
CA ASP A 39 11.21 -14.05 21.86
C ASP A 39 11.85 -12.86 22.59
N GLY A 40 11.64 -11.63 22.13
CA GLY A 40 12.18 -10.43 22.76
C GLY A 40 11.53 -10.09 24.11
N ILE A 41 10.25 -10.43 24.30
CA ILE A 41 9.59 -10.36 25.62
C ILE A 41 10.21 -11.41 26.56
N GLU A 42 10.36 -12.66 26.11
CA GLU A 42 10.97 -13.72 26.93
C GLU A 42 12.42 -13.42 27.32
N SER A 43 13.20 -12.77 26.46
CA SER A 43 14.58 -12.38 26.74
C SER A 43 14.71 -11.11 27.60
N GLY A 44 13.61 -10.42 27.89
CA GLY A 44 13.60 -9.12 28.60
C GLY A 44 14.19 -7.98 27.77
N THR A 45 14.22 -8.13 26.44
CA THR A 45 14.64 -7.10 25.48
C THR A 45 13.51 -6.10 25.21
N PHE A 46 12.26 -6.55 25.30
CA PHE A 46 11.07 -5.70 25.26
C PHE A 46 10.42 -5.64 26.66
N ASP A 47 9.92 -4.47 27.04
CA ASP A 47 9.10 -4.29 28.24
C ASP A 47 7.68 -4.83 27.96
N GLU A 48 7.15 -5.69 28.83
CA GLU A 48 5.78 -6.25 28.70
C GLU A 48 4.72 -5.15 28.65
N ASP A 49 4.98 -4.00 29.32
CA ASP A 49 4.07 -2.85 29.35
C ASP A 49 3.99 -2.12 27.99
N ASN A 50 4.93 -2.37 27.05
CA ASN A 50 4.91 -1.86 25.67
C ASN A 50 4.58 -2.95 24.63
N ALA A 51 4.19 -4.17 25.04
CA ALA A 51 3.88 -5.25 24.09
C ALA A 51 2.70 -4.92 23.14
N GLU A 52 1.80 -4.01 23.55
CA GLU A 52 0.75 -3.45 22.68
C GLU A 52 1.31 -2.54 21.56
N GLU A 53 2.54 -2.02 21.69
CA GLU A 53 3.26 -1.29 20.64
C GLU A 53 3.92 -2.25 19.63
N PHE A 54 3.94 -3.56 19.90
CA PHE A 54 4.57 -4.57 19.06
C PHE A 54 3.58 -5.64 18.59
N GLU A 55 2.56 -5.23 17.86
CA GLU A 55 1.57 -6.15 17.31
C GLU A 55 1.84 -6.43 15.83
N ALA A 56 1.52 -7.63 15.35
CA ALA A 56 1.33 -7.90 13.92
C ALA A 56 -0.07 -8.49 13.72
N LEU A 57 -0.99 -7.68 13.22
CA LEU A 57 -2.35 -8.05 12.86
C LEU A 57 -2.43 -8.29 11.37
N LEU A 58 -2.86 -9.51 11.01
CA LEU A 58 -3.22 -9.84 9.65
C LEU A 58 -4.61 -10.46 9.66
N SER A 59 -5.51 -9.88 8.87
CA SER A 59 -6.77 -10.52 8.52
C SER A 59 -7.06 -10.29 7.04
N ALA A 60 -7.64 -11.31 6.41
CA ALA A 60 -8.11 -11.23 5.04
C ALA A 60 -9.58 -11.65 5.02
N ALA A 61 -10.43 -10.81 4.43
CA ALA A 61 -11.80 -11.16 4.15
C ALA A 61 -11.86 -12.18 3.00
N ALA A 62 -13.04 -12.78 2.79
CA ALA A 62 -13.28 -13.58 1.60
C ALA A 62 -13.15 -12.71 0.33
N PRO A 63 -12.86 -13.31 -0.84
CA PRO A 63 -12.98 -12.59 -2.10
C PRO A 63 -14.38 -12.01 -2.29
N ALA A 64 -14.46 -10.84 -2.92
CA ALA A 64 -15.71 -10.15 -3.15
C ALA A 64 -16.58 -10.88 -4.19
N GLU A 65 -17.89 -10.79 -4.02
CA GLU A 65 -18.81 -11.16 -5.09
C GLU A 65 -18.72 -10.16 -6.25
N ALA A 66 -18.87 -10.64 -7.49
CA ALA A 66 -18.83 -9.78 -8.67
C ALA A 66 -19.81 -8.60 -8.58
N ALA A 67 -21.03 -8.83 -8.06
CA ALA A 67 -22.03 -7.79 -7.90
C ALA A 67 -21.65 -6.70 -6.88
N ALA A 68 -20.89 -7.06 -5.83
CA ALA A 68 -20.37 -6.09 -4.88
C ALA A 68 -19.32 -5.19 -5.55
N ILE A 69 -18.41 -5.77 -6.34
CA ILE A 69 -17.40 -5.00 -7.08
C ILE A 69 -18.03 -4.11 -8.14
N GLU A 70 -19.08 -4.54 -8.83
CA GLU A 70 -19.85 -3.66 -9.72
C GLU A 70 -20.47 -2.48 -8.97
N THR A 71 -20.99 -2.71 -7.76
CA THR A 71 -21.58 -1.65 -6.94
C THR A 71 -20.52 -0.64 -6.50
N VAL A 72 -19.35 -1.11 -6.06
CA VAL A 72 -18.20 -0.25 -5.72
C VAL A 72 -17.76 0.54 -6.95
N SER A 73 -17.56 -0.13 -8.10
CA SER A 73 -17.13 0.51 -9.34
C SER A 73 -18.10 1.57 -9.82
N ALA A 74 -19.41 1.36 -9.69
CA ALA A 74 -20.43 2.34 -10.06
C ALA A 74 -20.44 3.58 -9.15
N GLY A 75 -19.90 3.48 -7.94
CA GLY A 75 -19.72 4.60 -7.00
C GLY A 75 -18.47 5.43 -7.25
N LEU A 76 -17.58 4.98 -8.12
CA LEU A 76 -16.33 5.66 -8.46
C LEU A 76 -16.50 6.52 -9.73
N PRO A 77 -15.78 7.65 -9.86
CA PRO A 77 -15.86 8.50 -11.05
C PRO A 77 -15.12 7.91 -12.27
N TYR A 78 -14.53 6.72 -12.15
CA TYR A 78 -13.78 6.02 -13.18
C TYR A 78 -13.84 4.50 -12.95
N ASP A 79 -13.52 3.74 -14.00
CA ASP A 79 -13.50 2.28 -13.95
C ASP A 79 -12.39 1.78 -13.00
N LEU A 80 -12.69 0.69 -12.30
CA LEU A 80 -11.71 0.03 -11.44
C LEU A 80 -10.57 -0.57 -12.29
N PRO A 81 -9.29 -0.33 -11.96
CA PRO A 81 -8.17 -0.99 -12.62
C PRO A 81 -8.35 -2.51 -12.70
N SER A 82 -8.07 -3.11 -13.86
CA SER A 82 -8.30 -4.53 -14.13
C SER A 82 -7.56 -5.43 -13.12
N SER A 83 -6.32 -5.09 -12.78
CA SER A 83 -5.52 -5.82 -11.79
C SER A 83 -6.10 -5.75 -10.39
N LEU A 84 -6.65 -4.60 -9.99
CA LEU A 84 -7.26 -4.39 -8.69
C LEU A 84 -8.61 -5.11 -8.61
N ARG A 85 -9.36 -5.12 -9.71
CA ARG A 85 -10.58 -5.90 -9.86
C ARG A 85 -10.31 -7.40 -9.68
N VAL A 86 -9.30 -7.94 -10.37
CA VAL A 86 -8.85 -9.33 -10.22
C VAL A 86 -8.47 -9.61 -8.76
N PHE A 87 -7.70 -8.72 -8.13
CA PHE A 87 -7.33 -8.86 -6.74
C PHE A 87 -8.55 -9.02 -5.82
N PHE A 88 -9.56 -8.16 -5.93
CA PHE A 88 -10.72 -8.26 -5.05
C PHE A 88 -11.60 -9.48 -5.31
N LEU A 89 -11.71 -9.94 -6.56
CA LEU A 89 -12.53 -11.09 -6.94
C LEU A 89 -11.86 -12.43 -6.63
N ASP A 90 -10.53 -12.48 -6.68
CA ASP A 90 -9.78 -13.74 -6.60
C ASP A 90 -8.98 -13.90 -5.30
N ALA A 91 -8.57 -12.80 -4.64
CA ALA A 91 -7.81 -12.84 -3.39
C ALA A 91 -8.66 -12.54 -2.16
N SER A 92 -9.16 -11.31 -2.07
CA SER A 92 -9.84 -10.82 -0.86
C SER A 92 -10.48 -9.48 -1.12
N SER A 93 -11.68 -9.24 -0.59
CA SER A 93 -12.32 -7.92 -0.62
C SER A 93 -11.64 -6.90 0.31
N GLU A 94 -10.94 -7.39 1.32
CA GLU A 94 -10.26 -6.56 2.32
C GLU A 94 -9.09 -7.31 2.96
N ILE A 95 -7.91 -6.70 2.93
CA ILE A 95 -6.75 -7.14 3.70
C ILE A 95 -6.43 -6.07 4.73
N ARG A 96 -6.46 -6.46 5.99
CA ARG A 96 -5.97 -5.67 7.11
C ARG A 96 -4.60 -6.19 7.45
N PHE A 97 -3.59 -5.36 7.29
CA PHE A 97 -2.25 -5.71 7.67
C PHE A 97 -1.63 -4.54 8.42
N HIS A 98 -1.41 -4.76 9.70
CA HIS A 98 -0.77 -3.82 10.61
C HIS A 98 0.37 -4.55 11.27
N TYR A 99 1.53 -3.92 11.34
CA TYR A 99 2.56 -4.33 12.27
C TYR A 99 3.34 -3.12 12.77
N ALA A 100 3.82 -3.20 14.01
CA ALA A 100 4.66 -2.18 14.61
C ALA A 100 5.93 -2.88 15.13
N TYR A 101 6.95 -3.00 14.28
CA TYR A 101 8.20 -3.69 14.63
C TYR A 101 9.40 -3.10 13.89
N ASP A 102 10.35 -2.53 14.63
CA ASP A 102 11.64 -2.12 14.09
C ASP A 102 12.50 -3.35 13.79
N LEU A 103 12.84 -3.54 12.50
CA LEU A 103 13.60 -4.70 12.05
C LEU A 103 15.07 -4.65 12.50
N GLY A 104 15.62 -3.47 12.84
CA GLY A 104 16.97 -3.33 13.40
C GLY A 104 18.05 -4.18 12.72
N ASP A 105 18.86 -4.87 13.53
CA ASP A 105 19.91 -5.81 13.07
C ASP A 105 19.35 -7.15 12.54
N ASP A 106 18.06 -7.43 12.74
CA ASP A 106 17.37 -8.65 12.26
C ASP A 106 16.79 -8.47 10.85
N ALA A 107 16.96 -7.30 10.24
CA ALA A 107 16.57 -7.04 8.86
C ALA A 107 17.36 -7.96 7.90
N PRO A 108 16.69 -8.64 6.94
CA PRO A 108 17.40 -9.43 5.92
C PRO A 108 18.46 -8.61 5.17
N ASP A 109 19.56 -9.26 4.78
CA ASP A 109 20.62 -8.63 3.97
C ASP A 109 20.03 -7.87 2.76
N GLY A 110 20.30 -6.56 2.69
CA GLY A 110 19.83 -5.68 1.61
C GLY A 110 18.61 -4.82 1.95
N VAL A 111 18.07 -4.93 3.17
CA VAL A 111 17.01 -4.06 3.68
C VAL A 111 17.64 -2.81 4.33
N PRO A 112 17.35 -1.58 3.84
CA PRO A 112 17.97 -0.35 4.36
C PRO A 112 17.76 -0.11 5.88
N SER A 113 18.74 0.47 6.55
CA SER A 113 18.74 0.68 8.01
C SER A 113 17.75 1.74 8.54
N TRP A 114 17.05 2.44 7.66
CA TRP A 114 15.95 3.34 8.03
C TRP A 114 14.58 2.63 8.03
N LEU A 115 14.57 1.31 7.86
CA LEU A 115 13.40 0.45 8.03
C LEU A 115 13.11 0.19 9.52
N SER A 116 12.67 1.23 10.21
CA SER A 116 11.94 1.11 11.46
C SER A 116 10.46 0.82 11.16
N GLY A 117 9.81 -0.02 11.96
CA GLY A 117 8.49 -0.59 11.68
C GLY A 117 7.39 0.44 11.53
N GLY A 118 7.10 0.87 10.30
CA GLY A 118 6.03 1.81 10.05
C GLY A 118 4.70 1.19 10.42
N GLU A 119 3.94 1.86 11.28
CA GLU A 119 2.53 1.59 11.48
C GLU A 119 1.83 1.63 10.12
N LEU A 120 1.58 0.47 9.51
CA LEU A 120 0.72 0.42 8.34
C LEU A 120 -0.72 0.65 8.83
N PRO A 121 -1.38 1.72 8.37
CA PRO A 121 -2.79 1.90 8.68
C PRO A 121 -3.64 0.77 8.16
N ASP A 122 -4.69 0.47 8.94
CA ASP A 122 -5.71 -0.49 8.61
C ASP A 122 -6.83 0.19 7.76
N PRO A 123 -7.25 -0.36 6.60
CA PRO A 123 -6.77 -1.55 5.89
C PRO A 123 -5.74 -1.29 4.78
N LEU A 124 -4.97 -2.33 4.44
CA LEU A 124 -4.04 -2.36 3.32
C LEU A 124 -4.73 -2.36 1.96
N PHE A 125 -5.72 -3.23 1.80
CA PHE A 125 -6.62 -3.22 0.66
C PHE A 125 -8.03 -3.26 1.20
N SER A 126 -8.94 -2.43 0.67
CA SER A 126 -10.36 -2.55 0.98
C SER A 126 -11.21 -1.96 -0.13
N ALA A 127 -12.07 -2.79 -0.73
CA ALA A 127 -12.95 -2.37 -1.81
C ALA A 127 -13.92 -1.25 -1.36
N ASP A 128 -14.41 -1.34 -0.12
CA ASP A 128 -15.41 -0.40 0.42
C ASP A 128 -14.79 0.95 0.81
N LYS A 129 -13.46 1.04 0.93
CA LYS A 129 -12.74 2.28 1.27
C LYS A 129 -12.28 3.11 0.08
N LEU A 130 -12.37 2.59 -1.14
CA LEU A 130 -11.83 3.28 -2.33
C LEU A 130 -12.43 4.68 -2.55
N ALA A 131 -13.74 4.83 -2.33
CA ALA A 131 -14.41 6.13 -2.44
C ALA A 131 -13.98 7.11 -1.33
N GLU A 132 -13.74 6.61 -0.11
CA GLU A 132 -13.20 7.40 1.00
C GLU A 132 -11.80 7.90 0.67
N TYR A 133 -10.90 7.01 0.26
CA TYR A 133 -9.51 7.37 -0.05
C TYR A 133 -9.42 8.36 -1.21
N LEU A 134 -10.26 8.20 -2.23
CA LEU A 134 -10.35 9.17 -3.30
C LEU A 134 -10.78 10.56 -2.81
N ALA A 135 -11.84 10.62 -2.01
CA ALA A 135 -12.33 11.88 -1.46
C ALA A 135 -11.26 12.57 -0.61
N ASP A 136 -10.51 11.80 0.19
CA ASP A 136 -9.43 12.33 1.03
C ASP A 136 -8.25 12.85 0.23
N ALA A 137 -7.78 12.10 -0.77
CA ALA A 137 -6.69 12.55 -1.64
C ALA A 137 -7.06 13.83 -2.40
N GLN A 138 -8.28 13.92 -2.92
CA GLN A 138 -8.79 15.12 -3.57
C GLN A 138 -8.96 16.29 -2.60
N HIS A 139 -9.43 16.02 -1.37
CA HIS A 139 -9.52 17.02 -0.33
C HIS A 139 -8.14 17.57 0.03
N TYR A 140 -7.15 16.70 0.21
CA TYR A 140 -5.77 17.09 0.50
C TYR A 140 -5.21 17.96 -0.63
N ALA A 141 -5.30 17.49 -1.88
CA ALA A 141 -4.81 18.21 -3.05
C ALA A 141 -5.43 19.60 -3.25
N ALA A 142 -6.67 19.81 -2.79
CA ALA A 142 -7.35 21.10 -2.88
C ALA A 142 -7.08 22.04 -1.70
N ASN A 143 -6.65 21.52 -0.55
CA ASN A 143 -6.59 22.27 0.72
C ASN A 143 -5.19 22.28 1.39
N SER A 144 -4.17 21.68 0.77
CA SER A 144 -2.79 21.66 1.27
C SER A 144 -1.84 22.48 0.38
N GLY A 145 -0.55 22.46 0.72
CA GLY A 145 0.51 23.10 -0.10
C GLY A 145 0.58 22.56 -1.54
N ILE A 146 0.04 21.37 -1.81
CA ILE A 146 -0.07 20.81 -3.17
C ILE A 146 -0.88 21.73 -4.10
N ALA A 147 -1.84 22.50 -3.56
CA ALA A 147 -2.66 23.40 -4.36
C ALA A 147 -1.84 24.54 -5.02
N ASP A 148 -0.65 24.85 -4.50
CA ASP A 148 0.26 25.85 -5.07
C ASP A 148 1.10 25.30 -6.24
N PHE A 149 1.03 23.99 -6.51
CA PHE A 149 1.76 23.28 -7.57
C PHE A 149 0.77 22.61 -8.54
N PRO A 150 0.34 23.31 -9.62
CA PRO A 150 -0.72 22.82 -10.50
C PRO A 150 -0.44 21.46 -11.17
N GLU A 151 0.82 21.14 -11.42
CA GLU A 151 1.24 19.87 -12.03
C GLU A 151 1.04 18.71 -11.06
N ASP A 152 1.48 18.87 -9.81
CA ASP A 152 1.26 17.88 -8.74
C ASP A 152 -0.22 17.77 -8.40
N GLN A 153 -0.93 18.90 -8.27
CA GLN A 153 -2.36 18.89 -8.04
C GLN A 153 -3.12 18.13 -9.15
N ALA A 154 -2.68 18.24 -10.41
CA ALA A 154 -3.26 17.48 -11.51
C ALA A 154 -2.96 15.98 -11.42
N ILE A 155 -1.80 15.57 -10.91
CA ILE A 155 -1.46 14.16 -10.61
C ILE A 155 -2.35 13.65 -9.49
N TRP A 156 -2.45 14.36 -8.37
CA TRP A 156 -3.28 13.97 -7.23
C TRP A 156 -4.75 13.81 -7.62
N ASN A 157 -5.31 14.79 -8.33
CA ASN A 157 -6.73 14.78 -8.72
C ASN A 157 -7.12 13.66 -9.68
N ARG A 158 -6.19 13.22 -10.54
CA ARG A 158 -6.46 12.12 -11.50
C ARG A 158 -6.15 10.74 -10.91
N SER A 159 -5.32 10.67 -9.88
CA SER A 159 -4.88 9.40 -9.32
C SER A 159 -6.01 8.69 -8.58
N PHE A 160 -5.90 7.37 -8.49
CA PHE A 160 -6.87 6.52 -7.80
C PHE A 160 -6.23 5.82 -6.59
N PRO A 161 -6.41 6.38 -5.39
CA PRO A 161 -5.83 5.82 -4.17
C PRO A 161 -6.44 4.46 -3.83
N PHE A 162 -5.59 3.52 -3.44
CA PHE A 162 -6.02 2.22 -2.91
C PHE A 162 -5.48 1.94 -1.49
N PHE A 163 -4.55 2.78 -1.02
CA PHE A 163 -4.00 2.73 0.32
C PHE A 163 -3.70 4.15 0.81
N ARG A 164 -4.02 4.44 2.08
CA ARG A 164 -3.82 5.75 2.73
C ARG A 164 -2.92 5.56 3.94
N TYR A 165 -1.81 6.29 4.03
CA TYR A 165 -0.93 6.35 5.19
C TYR A 165 -1.48 7.27 6.29
N ASN A 166 -0.99 7.13 7.53
CA ASN A 166 -1.38 7.98 8.67
C ASN A 166 -0.90 9.44 8.54
N ASN A 167 0.05 9.73 7.63
CA ASN A 167 0.64 11.05 7.40
C ASN A 167 0.02 11.81 6.21
N SER A 168 -1.14 11.39 5.69
CA SER A 168 -1.75 11.94 4.46
C SER A 168 -1.03 11.60 3.15
N ASP A 169 -0.10 10.63 3.18
CA ASP A 169 0.38 9.99 1.94
C ASP A 169 -0.60 8.95 1.43
N PHE A 170 -0.50 8.63 0.15
CA PHE A 170 -1.29 7.56 -0.47
C PHE A 170 -0.43 6.69 -1.40
N LEU A 171 -0.75 5.40 -1.50
CA LEU A 171 -0.46 4.65 -2.71
C LEU A 171 -1.67 4.75 -3.63
N ALA A 172 -1.41 5.12 -4.88
CA ALA A 172 -2.44 5.34 -5.87
C ALA A 172 -2.06 4.79 -7.23
N PHE A 173 -3.07 4.53 -8.04
CA PHE A 173 -2.91 4.24 -9.45
C PHE A 173 -2.91 5.54 -10.27
N ASP A 174 -1.99 5.70 -11.22
CA ASP A 174 -2.04 6.81 -12.17
C ASP A 174 -2.59 6.35 -13.54
N PRO A 175 -3.86 6.66 -13.88
CA PRO A 175 -4.48 6.27 -15.13
C PRO A 175 -3.84 6.92 -16.37
N ALA A 176 -3.03 7.98 -16.21
CA ALA A 176 -2.29 8.58 -17.32
C ALA A 176 -1.22 7.64 -17.88
N SER A 177 -0.72 6.68 -17.09
CA SER A 177 0.24 5.67 -17.55
C SER A 177 -0.41 4.58 -18.40
N ASN A 178 -1.62 4.16 -18.03
CA ASN A 178 -2.46 3.19 -18.72
C ASN A 178 -3.84 3.19 -18.03
N ALA A 179 -4.92 3.31 -18.79
CA ALA A 179 -6.27 3.40 -18.21
C ALA A 179 -6.78 2.07 -17.63
N ASP A 180 -6.33 0.92 -18.14
CA ASP A 180 -6.83 -0.41 -17.77
C ASP A 180 -5.97 -1.09 -16.68
N ASP A 181 -4.65 -0.91 -16.74
CA ASP A 181 -3.69 -1.43 -15.76
C ASP A 181 -2.62 -0.38 -15.42
N PRO A 182 -2.99 0.71 -14.72
CA PRO A 182 -2.11 1.81 -14.36
C PRO A 182 -0.91 1.40 -13.49
N CYS A 183 0.15 2.20 -13.53
CA CYS A 183 1.24 2.12 -12.56
C CYS A 183 0.77 2.48 -11.15
N VAL A 184 1.51 2.00 -10.15
CA VAL A 184 1.37 2.37 -8.74
C VAL A 184 2.37 3.49 -8.44
N ILE A 185 1.88 4.58 -7.88
CA ILE A 185 2.66 5.73 -7.45
C ILE A 185 2.43 6.00 -5.97
N HIS A 186 3.38 6.68 -5.35
CA HIS A 186 3.25 7.29 -4.03
C HIS A 186 2.91 8.77 -4.22
N LEU A 187 1.79 9.18 -3.64
CA LEU A 187 1.41 10.57 -3.49
C LEU A 187 2.00 11.04 -2.16
N ASN A 188 3.14 11.72 -2.24
CA ASN A 188 3.87 12.26 -1.09
C ASN A 188 3.30 13.63 -0.71
N HIS A 189 2.84 13.77 0.52
CA HIS A 189 2.25 15.00 1.03
C HIS A 189 3.27 16.14 1.23
N GLU A 190 4.57 15.82 1.34
CA GLU A 190 5.69 16.76 1.49
C GLU A 190 6.56 16.91 0.24
N GLY A 191 6.26 16.20 -0.85
CA GLY A 191 7.13 16.20 -2.03
C GLY A 191 6.49 15.68 -3.31
N ASP A 192 7.33 15.46 -4.31
CA ASP A 192 6.87 15.07 -5.64
C ASP A 192 6.30 13.64 -5.64
N PRO A 193 5.24 13.37 -6.42
CA PRO A 193 4.78 12.01 -6.67
C PRO A 193 5.91 11.13 -7.22
N SER A 194 5.96 9.87 -6.77
CA SER A 194 7.03 8.94 -7.12
C SER A 194 6.50 7.62 -7.66
N LEU A 195 7.15 7.06 -8.68
CA LEU A 195 6.81 5.74 -9.21
C LEU A 195 7.24 4.64 -8.22
N ILE A 196 6.28 3.81 -7.79
CA ILE A 196 6.53 2.67 -6.90
C ILE A 196 6.62 1.38 -7.71
N ALA A 197 5.63 1.14 -8.59
CA ALA A 197 5.62 -0.05 -9.42
C ALA A 197 4.93 0.21 -10.75
N ARG A 198 5.31 -0.56 -11.78
CA ARG A 198 4.77 -0.44 -13.14
C ARG A 198 3.31 -0.89 -13.30
N ASN A 199 2.78 -1.63 -12.33
CA ASN A 199 1.37 -2.00 -12.15
C ASN A 199 1.18 -2.68 -10.78
N LEU A 200 -0.05 -3.07 -10.43
CA LEU A 200 -0.33 -3.78 -9.17
C LEU A 200 0.41 -5.13 -9.09
N ALA A 201 0.48 -5.88 -10.19
CA ALA A 201 1.17 -7.16 -10.21
C ALA A 201 2.66 -7.01 -9.82
N ALA A 202 3.34 -6.01 -10.40
CA ALA A 202 4.72 -5.70 -10.03
C ALA A 202 4.83 -5.25 -8.57
N PHE A 203 3.88 -4.45 -8.07
CA PHE A 203 3.84 -4.07 -6.67
C PHE A 203 3.76 -5.30 -5.76
N LEU A 204 2.81 -6.21 -5.99
CA LEU A 204 2.64 -7.42 -5.19
C LEU A 204 3.84 -8.37 -5.25
N ILE A 205 4.58 -8.40 -6.36
CA ILE A 205 5.79 -9.23 -6.51
C ILE A 205 6.98 -8.64 -5.75
N GLU A 206 7.16 -7.31 -5.82
CA GLU A 206 8.35 -6.64 -5.29
C GLU A 206 8.21 -6.27 -3.81
N TRP A 207 7.00 -5.94 -3.36
CA TRP A 207 6.76 -5.45 -2.00
C TRP A 207 7.14 -6.45 -0.89
N PRO A 208 6.91 -7.78 -1.03
CA PRO A 208 7.44 -8.76 -0.07
C PRO A 208 8.98 -8.76 0.02
N ARG A 209 9.70 -8.35 -1.03
CA ARG A 209 11.17 -8.33 -1.04
C ARG A 209 11.75 -7.20 -0.20
N ILE A 210 10.94 -6.21 0.12
CA ILE A 210 11.28 -5.11 1.02
C ILE A 210 10.50 -5.22 2.34
N CYS A 211 10.13 -6.44 2.74
CA CYS A 211 9.44 -6.73 3.99
C CYS A 211 8.12 -5.96 4.17
N PHE A 212 7.37 -5.73 3.07
CA PHE A 212 6.06 -5.07 3.10
C PHE A 212 6.08 -3.63 3.66
N VAL A 213 7.20 -2.93 3.51
CA VAL A 213 7.36 -1.60 4.09
C VAL A 213 6.75 -0.53 3.21
N GLY A 214 6.10 0.45 3.83
CA GLY A 214 5.54 1.62 3.15
C GLY A 214 6.58 2.72 2.92
N PRO A 215 6.36 3.66 1.97
CA PRO A 215 7.01 4.95 2.00
C PRO A 215 6.50 5.73 3.21
N GLY A 216 7.35 5.88 4.21
CA GLY A 216 7.09 6.70 5.37
C GLY A 216 8.40 6.92 6.09
N ASP A 217 8.79 8.18 6.25
CA ASP A 217 9.83 8.53 7.19
C ASP A 217 9.24 8.35 8.59
N TYR A 218 9.94 7.61 9.45
CA TYR A 218 9.82 7.86 10.88
C TYR A 218 10.28 9.30 11.11
N TYR A 219 9.38 10.17 11.56
CA TYR A 219 9.83 11.42 12.15
C TYR A 219 10.70 11.09 13.37
N ASP A 220 11.90 11.68 13.39
CA ASP A 220 12.86 11.71 14.51
C ASP A 220 12.20 11.92 15.90
#